data_AF-A0A1I2I0J8-F1
#
_entry.id   AF-A0A1I2I0J8-F1
#
_cell.length_a   1.000
_cell.length_b   1.000
_cell.length_c   1.000
_cell.angle_alpha   90.00
_cell.angle_beta   90.00
_cell.angle_gamma   90.00
#
_symmetry.space_group_name_H-M   'P 1'
#
loop_
_entity.id
_entity.type
_entity.pdbx_description
1 polymer ?
#
loop_
_entity_poly.entity_id
_entity_poly.type
_entity_poly.pdbx_seq_one_letter_code
_entity_poly.pdbx_strand_id
1 'polypeptide(L)'
;MANLWWKPKQPNEGGHSGGLEMMRTQMQPVPQADTAEWREHLRAEIAEAHNEWVNATRFFNVAVGDDQIDYAIYALITAEKRYEMLIRIAKRTCSVWPEWRGALQ
;
A
#
# COMPACT_ATOMS: atom_id res chain seq x y z
N MET A 1 8.80 -19.80 60.50
CA MET A 1 8.34 -21.21 60.40
C MET A 1 6.90 -21.20 59.93
N ALA A 2 6.58 -22.08 58.97
CA ALA A 2 5.58 -21.88 57.91
C ALA A 2 4.10 -21.90 58.36
N ASN A 3 3.32 -21.08 57.66
CA ASN A 3 1.87 -20.90 57.81
C ASN A 3 1.09 -22.12 57.31
N LEU A 4 0.03 -22.43 58.06
CA LEU A 4 -0.99 -23.41 57.73
C LEU A 4 -1.87 -22.95 56.55
N TRP A 5 -2.50 -23.94 55.91
CA TRP A 5 -3.70 -23.89 55.04
C TRP A 5 -3.50 -23.63 53.54
N TRP A 6 -3.16 -24.69 52.80
CA TRP A 6 -3.74 -24.92 51.48
C TRP A 6 -3.96 -26.43 51.27
N LYS A 7 -5.22 -26.84 51.14
CA LYS A 7 -5.58 -28.16 50.58
C LYS A 7 -5.76 -28.00 49.06
N PRO A 8 -5.32 -28.95 48.24
CA PRO A 8 -5.48 -28.87 46.79
C PRO A 8 -6.96 -29.01 46.41
N LYS A 9 -7.42 -28.14 45.52
CA LYS A 9 -8.76 -28.22 44.91
C LYS A 9 -8.72 -29.26 43.78
N GLN A 10 -9.52 -30.32 43.89
CA GLN A 10 -9.72 -31.31 42.83
C GLN A 10 -10.38 -30.66 41.60
N PRO A 11 -10.13 -31.15 40.37
CA PRO A 11 -10.61 -30.52 39.15
C PRO A 11 -12.12 -30.72 39.02
N ASN A 12 -12.87 -29.64 38.79
CA ASN A 12 -14.27 -29.74 38.40
C ASN A 12 -14.34 -29.78 36.87
N GLU A 13 -14.67 -30.96 36.34
CA GLU A 13 -15.10 -31.15 34.96
C GLU A 13 -16.49 -30.52 34.79
N GLY A 14 -16.51 -29.23 34.50
CA GLY A 14 -17.68 -28.50 34.05
C GLY A 14 -17.45 -28.05 32.62
N GLY A 15 -18.00 -28.79 31.65
CA GLY A 15 -17.87 -28.49 30.23
C GLY A 15 -18.33 -27.08 29.90
N HIS A 16 -17.44 -26.26 29.37
CA HIS A 16 -17.73 -25.06 28.58
C HIS A 16 -16.86 -25.12 27.32
N SER A 17 -17.27 -25.96 26.37
CA SER A 17 -16.85 -25.83 24.98
C SER A 17 -17.49 -24.54 24.43
N GLY A 18 -16.84 -23.40 24.63
CA GLY A 18 -17.39 -22.13 24.14
C GLY A 18 -16.55 -20.89 24.38
N GLY A 19 -15.24 -21.02 24.63
CA GLY A 19 -14.38 -19.90 25.04
C GLY A 19 -13.24 -19.53 24.11
N LEU A 20 -13.01 -20.28 23.03
CA LEU A 20 -11.89 -20.02 22.10
C LEU A 20 -12.32 -19.48 20.73
N GLU A 21 -13.63 -19.24 20.54
CA GLU A 21 -14.20 -18.72 19.30
C GLU A 21 -14.47 -17.21 19.36
N MET A 22 -13.68 -16.45 20.12
CA MET A 22 -13.91 -15.01 20.32
C MET A 22 -12.72 -14.13 19.94
N MET A 23 -11.83 -14.63 19.07
CA MET A 23 -10.74 -13.86 18.46
C MET A 23 -10.62 -14.13 16.95
N ARG A 24 -11.76 -14.29 16.25
CA ARG A 24 -11.80 -13.74 14.89
C ARG A 24 -11.74 -12.23 15.07
N THR A 25 -10.52 -11.68 15.07
CA THR A 25 -10.30 -10.26 14.79
C THR A 25 -11.23 -9.94 13.64
N GLN A 26 -12.28 -9.18 13.93
CA GLN A 26 -13.14 -8.64 12.89
C GLN A 26 -12.21 -7.75 12.09
N MET A 27 -11.64 -8.32 11.03
CA MET A 27 -10.98 -7.57 9.99
C MET A 27 -12.10 -6.70 9.45
N GLN A 28 -12.18 -5.47 9.98
CA GLN A 28 -13.10 -4.50 9.43
C GLN A 28 -12.81 -4.43 7.94
N PRO A 29 -13.84 -4.43 7.07
CA PRO A 29 -13.59 -4.31 5.64
C PRO A 29 -12.70 -3.08 5.45
N VAL A 30 -11.55 -3.29 4.81
CA VAL A 30 -10.67 -2.20 4.41
C VAL A 30 -11.56 -1.13 3.75
N PRO A 31 -11.49 0.15 4.16
CA PRO A 31 -12.26 1.22 3.53
C PRO A 31 -12.20 1.04 2.01
N GLN A 32 -13.32 1.09 1.28
CA GLN A 32 -13.42 0.67 -0.13
C GLN A 32 -12.52 1.51 -1.08
N ALA A 33 -11.21 1.34 -1.00
CA ALA A 33 -10.21 1.82 -1.93
C ALA A 33 -10.19 0.89 -3.15
N ASP A 34 -11.36 0.70 -3.76
CA ASP A 34 -11.51 -0.04 -5.02
C ASP A 34 -12.87 0.28 -5.68
N THR A 35 -13.32 1.54 -5.60
CA THR A 35 -14.41 1.99 -6.47
C THR A 35 -13.88 2.17 -7.89
N ALA A 36 -14.78 2.14 -8.89
CA ALA A 36 -14.39 2.38 -10.28
C ALA A 36 -13.76 3.77 -10.46
N GLU A 37 -14.30 4.78 -9.78
CA GLU A 37 -13.78 6.15 -9.77
C GLU A 37 -12.38 6.23 -9.16
N TRP A 38 -12.14 5.53 -8.04
CA TRP A 38 -10.81 5.47 -7.44
C TRP A 38 -9.78 4.82 -8.37
N ARG A 39 -10.15 3.70 -9.02
CA ARG A 39 -9.27 3.04 -10.01
C ARG A 39 -8.99 3.94 -11.21
N GLU A 40 -9.99 4.68 -11.69
CA GLU A 40 -9.83 5.66 -12.78
C GLU A 40 -8.84 6.75 -12.40
N HIS A 41 -9.05 7.37 -11.24
CA HIS A 41 -8.16 8.40 -10.73
C HIS A 41 -6.73 7.87 -10.57
N LEU A 42 -6.56 6.72 -9.92
CA LEU A 42 -5.23 6.14 -9.71
C LEU A 42 -4.53 5.80 -11.04
N ARG A 43 -5.27 5.36 -12.06
CA ARG A 43 -4.69 5.14 -13.39
C ARG A 43 -4.26 6.45 -14.05
N ALA A 44 -5.07 7.49 -13.94
CA ALA A 44 -4.72 8.81 -14.48
C ALA A 44 -3.45 9.36 -13.82
N GLU A 45 -3.34 9.25 -12.50
CA GLU A 45 -2.14 9.63 -11.74
C GLU A 45 -0.90 8.83 -12.15
N ILE A 46 -1.06 7.53 -12.39
CA ILE A 46 0.05 6.67 -12.84
C ILE A 46 0.52 7.06 -14.25
N ALA A 47 -0.42 7.33 -15.16
CA ALA A 47 -0.10 7.77 -16.51
C ALA A 47 0.57 9.16 -16.51
N GLU A 48 0.11 10.08 -15.66
CA GLU A 48 0.71 11.40 -15.50
C GLU A 48 2.15 11.29 -14.95
N ALA A 49 2.35 10.55 -13.87
CA ALA A 49 3.69 10.35 -13.29
C ALA A 49 4.67 9.69 -14.29
N HIS A 50 4.18 8.78 -15.13
CA HIS A 50 4.98 8.21 -16.21
C HIS A 50 5.34 9.25 -17.28
N ASN A 51 4.38 10.08 -17.70
CA ASN A 51 4.63 11.16 -18.65
C ASN A 51 5.62 12.20 -18.10
N GLU A 52 5.52 12.55 -16.82
CA GLU A 52 6.50 13.39 -16.13
C GLU A 52 7.90 12.78 -16.19
N TRP A 53 8.01 11.47 -15.95
CA TRP A 53 9.29 10.76 -16.01
C TRP A 53 9.88 10.77 -17.43
N VAL A 54 9.07 10.52 -18.46
CA VAL A 54 9.48 10.61 -19.87
C VAL A 54 9.92 12.02 -20.23
N ASN A 55 9.16 13.04 -19.80
CA ASN A 55 9.47 14.44 -20.05
C ASN A 55 10.76 14.88 -19.34
N ALA A 56 10.95 14.51 -18.08
CA ALA A 56 12.18 14.77 -17.33
C ALA A 56 13.39 14.09 -17.99
N THR A 57 13.22 12.87 -18.50
CA THR A 57 14.27 12.16 -19.25
C THR A 57 14.62 12.90 -20.55
N ARG A 58 13.62 13.36 -21.30
CA ARG A 58 13.85 14.18 -22.52
C ARG A 58 14.55 15.49 -22.20
N PHE A 59 14.15 16.16 -21.12
CA PHE A 59 14.77 17.40 -20.68
C PHE A 59 16.23 17.19 -20.23
N PHE A 60 16.49 16.13 -19.45
CA PHE A 60 17.84 15.74 -19.03
C PHE A 60 18.78 15.54 -20.23
N ASN A 61 18.31 14.90 -21.30
CA ASN A 61 19.11 14.65 -22.50
C ASN A 61 19.53 15.92 -23.27
N VAL A 62 18.86 17.05 -23.05
CA VAL A 62 19.16 18.32 -23.73
C VAL A 62 19.63 19.43 -22.77
N ALA A 63 19.68 19.15 -21.46
CA ALA A 63 20.15 20.09 -20.46
C ALA A 63 21.67 20.31 -20.61
N VAL A 64 22.09 21.58 -20.60
CA VAL A 64 23.51 21.95 -20.76
C VAL A 64 24.03 22.77 -19.59
N GLY A 65 23.19 23.63 -19.00
CA GLY A 65 23.59 24.45 -17.85
C GLY A 65 23.51 23.66 -16.55
N ASP A 66 24.43 23.92 -15.61
CA ASP A 66 24.50 23.23 -14.31
C ASP A 66 23.14 23.25 -13.59
N ASP A 67 22.48 24.41 -13.48
CA ASP A 67 21.15 24.53 -12.88
C ASP A 67 20.07 23.71 -13.62
N GLN A 68 20.19 23.59 -14.95
CA GLN A 68 19.25 22.81 -15.76
C GLN A 68 19.48 21.31 -15.54
N ILE A 69 20.74 20.90 -15.43
CA ILE A 69 21.12 19.51 -15.15
C ILE A 69 20.63 19.12 -13.75
N ASP A 70 20.88 19.94 -12.74
CA ASP A 70 20.41 19.72 -11.38
C ASP A 70 18.88 19.61 -11.32
N TYR A 71 18.19 20.53 -11.98
CA TYR A 71 16.73 20.48 -12.07
C TYR A 71 16.25 19.22 -12.79
N ALA A 72 16.89 18.83 -13.90
CA ALA A 72 16.52 17.64 -14.66
C ALA A 72 16.69 16.35 -13.83
N ILE A 73 17.79 16.23 -13.07
CA ILE A 73 18.04 15.12 -12.16
C ILE A 73 16.96 15.07 -11.06
N TYR A 74 16.69 16.21 -10.43
CA TYR A 74 15.64 16.32 -9.42
C TYR A 74 14.27 15.88 -9.96
N ALA A 75 13.88 16.38 -11.13
CA ALA A 75 12.61 16.05 -11.76
C ALA A 75 12.52 14.55 -12.09
N LEU A 76 13.60 13.96 -12.62
CA LEU A 76 13.65 12.55 -13.00
C LEU A 76 13.47 11.63 -11.79
N ILE A 77 14.22 11.87 -10.72
CA ILE A 77 14.12 11.10 -9.47
C ILE A 77 12.72 11.25 -8.85
N THR A 78 12.18 12.46 -8.86
CA THR A 78 10.86 12.75 -8.26
C THR A 78 9.75 12.01 -9.01
N ALA A 79 9.73 12.10 -10.35
CA ALA A 79 8.74 11.43 -11.18
C ALA A 79 8.85 9.90 -11.06
N GLU A 80 10.06 9.33 -11.06
CA GLU A 80 10.28 7.89 -10.88
C GLU A 80 9.74 7.42 -9.52
N LYS A 81 10.04 8.14 -8.43
CA LYS A 81 9.57 7.78 -7.09
C LYS A 81 8.05 7.89 -6.95
N ARG A 82 7.43 8.91 -7.56
CA ARG A 82 5.97 9.05 -7.61
C ARG A 82 5.35 7.88 -8.38
N TYR A 83 5.87 7.56 -9.55
CA TYR A 83 5.40 6.44 -10.38
C TYR A 83 5.50 5.09 -9.62
N GLU A 84 6.66 4.79 -9.02
CA GLU A 84 6.87 3.58 -8.22
C GLU A 84 5.90 3.49 -7.03
N MET A 85 5.69 4.60 -6.32
CA MET A 85 4.73 4.68 -5.22
C MET A 85 3.30 4.37 -5.68
N LEU A 86 2.84 5.00 -6.77
CA LEU A 86 1.48 4.83 -7.27
C LEU A 86 1.22 3.40 -7.76
N ILE A 87 2.21 2.77 -8.42
CA ILE A 87 2.14 1.35 -8.80
C ILE A 87 2.01 0.46 -7.55
N ARG A 88 2.75 0.74 -6.47
CA ARG A 88 2.62 -0.01 -5.20
C ARG A 88 1.24 0.19 -4.56
N ILE A 89 0.68 1.39 -4.62
CA ILE A 89 -0.68 1.68 -4.12
C ILE A 89 -1.71 0.88 -4.93
N ALA A 90 -1.63 0.93 -6.26
CA ALA A 90 -2.54 0.19 -7.12
C ALA A 90 -2.50 -1.31 -6.80
N LYS A 91 -1.30 -1.88 -6.61
CA LYS A 91 -1.14 -3.33 -6.34
C LYS A 91 -1.76 -3.76 -5.02
N ARG A 92 -1.84 -2.85 -4.05
CA ARG A 92 -2.38 -3.11 -2.71
C ARG A 92 -3.87 -2.85 -2.59
N THR A 93 -4.42 -1.97 -3.44
CA THR A 93 -5.78 -1.44 -3.27
C THR A 93 -6.75 -1.96 -4.34
N CYS A 94 -6.31 -2.15 -5.59
CA CYS A 94 -7.18 -2.63 -6.65
C CYS A 94 -7.35 -4.15 -6.60
N SER A 95 -8.58 -4.64 -6.44
CA SER A 95 -8.88 -6.09 -6.50
C SER A 95 -8.83 -6.63 -7.93
N VAL A 96 -9.19 -5.78 -8.90
CA VAL A 96 -9.01 -6.01 -10.33
C VAL A 96 -7.94 -5.06 -10.81
N TRP A 97 -6.78 -5.61 -11.17
CA TRP A 97 -5.77 -4.85 -11.88
C TRP A 97 -6.39 -4.41 -13.21
N PRO A 98 -6.48 -3.10 -13.50
CA PRO A 98 -7.05 -2.67 -14.78
C PRO A 98 -6.23 -3.35 -15.89
N GLU A 99 -6.88 -3.99 -16.86
CA GLU A 99 -6.19 -4.34 -18.10
C GLU A 99 -5.71 -3.03 -18.70
N TRP A 100 -4.40 -2.76 -18.63
CA TRP A 100 -3.80 -1.48 -19.02
C TRP A 100 -3.94 -1.32 -20.54
N ARG A 101 -5.13 -0.94 -21.02
CA ARG A 101 -5.39 -0.62 -22.42
C ARG A 101 -4.69 0.70 -22.74
N GLY A 102 -3.45 0.62 -23.17
CA GLY A 102 -2.76 1.70 -23.89
C GLY A 102 -2.25 2.89 -23.05
N ALA A 103 -2.19 2.79 -21.72
CA ALA A 103 -1.71 3.91 -20.88
C ALA A 103 -0.18 4.17 -20.94
N LEU A 104 0.57 3.42 -21.76
CA LEU A 104 2.02 3.54 -21.94
C LEU A 104 2.42 3.69 -23.43
N GLN A 105 1.58 4.34 -24.24
CA GLN A 105 1.94 4.68 -25.64
C GLN A 105 2.97 5.81 -25.71
#